data_AF-A0A2G6P092-F1
#
_entry.id   AF-A0A2G6P092-F1
#
_cell.length_a   1.000
_cell.length_b   1.000
_cell.length_c   1.000
_cell.angle_alpha   90.00
_cell.angle_beta   90.00
_cell.angle_gamma   90.00
#
_symmetry.space_group_name_H-M   'P 1'
#
loop_
_entity.id
_entity.type
_entity.pdbx_description
1 polymer ?
#
loop_
_entity_poly.entity_id
_entity_poly.type
_entity_poly.pdbx_seq_one_letter_code
_entity_poly.pdbx_strand_id
1 'polypeptide(L)'
;IDKSAEQVFSENEIQFMEKLCPKLEGNSKKLKNKHLFKSIAWASWIIARLGGWKGYESQSPPGPITIVKGIIKFYQQLQGWELALELMKPLKKDVYRE
;
A
#
# COMPACT_ATOMS: atom_id res chain seq x y z
N ILE A 1 13.96 5.43 -16.43
CA ILE A 1 12.70 4.72 -16.74
C ILE A 1 12.08 4.36 -15.40
N ASP A 2 11.14 5.16 -14.91
CA ASP A 2 10.31 4.74 -13.77
C ASP A 2 9.35 3.67 -14.27
N LYS A 3 9.47 2.46 -13.72
CA LYS A 3 8.61 1.33 -14.09
C LYS A 3 7.27 1.43 -13.36
N SER A 4 6.18 1.08 -14.05
CA SER A 4 4.83 1.05 -13.47
C SER A 4 4.73 -0.05 -12.40
N ALA A 5 4.06 0.26 -11.29
CA ALA A 5 3.75 -0.70 -10.23
C ALA A 5 2.84 -1.83 -10.73
N GLU A 6 2.05 -1.60 -11.78
CA GLU A 6 1.15 -2.58 -12.40
C GLU A 6 1.89 -3.80 -12.98
N GLN A 7 3.20 -3.71 -13.17
CA GLN A 7 4.02 -4.85 -13.58
C GLN A 7 4.22 -5.89 -12.46
N VAL A 8 3.96 -5.51 -11.21
CA VAL A 8 4.23 -6.34 -10.01
C VAL A 8 2.98 -6.48 -9.14
N PHE A 9 2.13 -5.45 -9.08
CA PHE A 9 0.94 -5.40 -8.24
C PHE A 9 -0.32 -5.30 -9.11
N SER A 10 -1.38 -5.94 -8.67
CA SER A 10 -2.73 -5.82 -9.21
C SER A 10 -3.31 -4.42 -8.94
N GLU A 11 -4.35 -4.06 -9.70
CA GLU A 11 -5.03 -2.77 -9.54
C GLU A 11 -5.62 -2.61 -8.12
N ASN A 12 -6.19 -3.67 -7.53
CA ASN A 12 -6.70 -3.64 -6.15
C ASN A 12 -5.60 -3.33 -5.13
N GLU A 13 -4.43 -3.96 -5.28
CA GLU A 13 -3.28 -3.68 -4.42
C GLU A 13 -2.80 -2.24 -4.57
N ILE A 14 -2.75 -1.72 -5.80
CA ILE A 14 -2.35 -0.34 -6.08
C ILE A 14 -3.35 0.65 -5.48
N GLN A 15 -4.66 0.38 -5.58
CA GLN A 15 -5.69 1.21 -4.96
C GLN A 15 -5.58 1.20 -3.43
N PHE A 16 -5.29 0.04 -2.83
CA PHE A 16 -5.04 -0.04 -1.40
C PHE A 16 -3.80 0.77 -1.02
N MET A 17 -2.71 0.65 -1.77
CA MET A 17 -1.48 1.43 -1.57
C MET A 17 -1.75 2.93 -1.69
N GLU A 18 -2.61 3.38 -2.60
CA GLU A 18 -3.00 4.79 -2.72
C GLU A 18 -3.71 5.29 -1.45
N LYS A 19 -4.59 4.50 -0.85
CA LYS A 19 -5.24 4.84 0.43
C LYS A 19 -4.30 4.77 1.62
N LEU A 20 -3.29 3.90 1.55
CA LEU A 20 -2.35 3.66 2.62
C LEU A 20 -1.19 4.68 2.64
N CYS A 21 -0.72 5.12 1.49
CA CYS A 21 0.44 6.00 1.35
C CYS A 21 0.33 7.26 2.24
N PRO A 22 -0.76 8.04 2.23
CA PRO A 22 -0.89 9.23 3.08
C PRO A 22 -0.84 8.94 4.58
N LYS A 23 -1.23 7.73 5.01
CA LYS A 23 -1.18 7.32 6.42
C LYS A 23 0.23 6.95 6.87
N LEU A 24 1.09 6.56 5.93
CA LEU A 24 2.49 6.21 6.16
C LEU A 24 3.44 7.39 5.99
N GLU A 25 3.01 8.43 5.27
CA GLU A 25 3.71 9.70 5.23
C GLU A 25 3.79 10.30 6.64
N GLY A 26 4.99 10.68 7.06
CA GLY A 26 5.15 11.40 8.31
C GLY A 26 4.66 12.85 8.20
N ASN A 27 4.51 13.51 9.36
CA ASN A 27 4.07 14.92 9.41
C ASN A 27 5.05 15.90 8.73
N SER A 28 6.30 15.50 8.51
CA SER A 28 7.31 16.35 7.89
C SER A 28 7.41 16.13 6.38
N LYS A 29 7.62 17.20 5.60
CA LYS A 29 7.84 17.14 4.13
C LYS A 29 8.96 16.17 3.72
N LYS A 30 9.96 15.94 4.59
CA LYS A 30 11.06 15.00 4.37
C LYS A 30 10.67 13.52 4.48
N LEU A 31 9.52 13.22 5.08
CA LEU A 31 8.99 11.87 5.28
C LEU A 31 7.86 11.53 4.30
N LYS A 32 7.65 12.38 3.29
CA LYS A 32 6.73 12.11 2.19
C LYS A 32 7.40 11.26 1.12
N ASN A 33 6.59 10.53 0.37
CA ASN A 33 7.09 9.73 -0.74
C ASN A 33 7.44 10.67 -1.91
N LYS A 34 8.72 10.73 -2.30
CA LYS A 34 9.19 11.57 -3.41
C LYS A 34 9.11 10.87 -4.77
N HIS A 35 8.77 9.59 -4.79
CA HIS A 35 8.73 8.81 -6.02
C HIS A 35 7.45 9.11 -6.81
N LEU A 36 7.53 8.90 -8.13
CA LEU A 36 6.38 9.05 -9.02
C LEU A 36 5.23 8.14 -8.57
N PHE A 37 4.02 8.70 -8.49
CA PHE A 37 2.82 7.96 -8.12
C PHE A 37 2.63 6.71 -9.01
N LYS A 38 2.22 5.58 -8.41
CA LYS A 38 2.10 4.28 -9.08
C LYS A 38 3.37 3.76 -9.77
N SER A 39 4.55 4.26 -9.41
CA SER A 39 5.82 3.62 -9.81
C SER A 39 6.18 2.46 -8.87
N ILE A 40 7.04 1.55 -9.34
CA ILE A 40 7.60 0.48 -8.48
C ILE A 40 8.38 1.09 -7.30
N ALA A 41 9.08 2.21 -7.49
CA ALA A 41 9.79 2.89 -6.41
C ALA A 41 8.81 3.44 -5.35
N TRP A 42 7.68 4.01 -5.78
CA TRP A 42 6.60 4.45 -4.89
C TRP A 42 6.02 3.29 -4.08
N ALA A 43 5.72 2.16 -4.72
CA ALA A 43 5.21 0.97 -4.04
C ALA A 43 6.25 0.39 -3.07
N SER A 44 7.52 0.31 -3.49
CA SER A 44 8.63 -0.18 -2.66
C SER A 44 8.82 0.67 -1.40
N TRP A 45 8.65 1.99 -1.51
CA TRP A 45 8.69 2.90 -0.38
C TRP A 45 7.58 2.60 0.64
N ILE A 46 6.34 2.38 0.18
CA ILE A 46 5.19 2.03 1.04
C ILE A 46 5.46 0.72 1.79
N ILE A 47 5.91 -0.31 1.06
CA ILE A 47 6.26 -1.60 1.64
C ILE A 47 7.38 -1.45 2.69
N ALA A 48 8.42 -0.70 2.38
CA ALA A 48 9.51 -0.43 3.32
C ALA A 48 9.03 0.25 4.61
N ARG A 49 8.10 1.22 4.50
CA ARG A 49 7.50 1.91 5.66
C ARG A 49 6.74 0.93 6.55
N LEU A 50 5.93 0.05 5.97
CA LEU A 50 5.25 -1.02 6.72
C LEU A 50 6.25 -1.96 7.42
N GLY A 51 7.38 -2.22 6.75
CA GLY A 51 8.49 -3.00 7.26
C GLY A 51 9.22 -2.40 8.46
N GLY A 52 8.93 -1.15 8.81
CA GLY A 52 9.58 -0.42 9.92
C GLY A 52 10.74 0.46 9.48
N TRP A 53 10.91 0.71 8.17
CA TRP A 53 11.88 1.68 7.69
C TRP A 53 11.45 3.10 8.04
N LYS A 54 12.35 3.91 8.63
CA LYS A 54 11.98 5.24 9.12
C LYS A 54 11.88 6.28 7.99
N GLY A 55 12.35 5.98 6.77
CA GLY A 55 12.12 6.81 5.60
C GLY A 55 12.98 8.08 5.53
N TYR A 56 14.04 8.18 6.32
CA TYR A 56 14.98 9.30 6.25
C TYR A 56 15.93 9.12 5.07
N GLU A 57 16.16 10.18 4.30
CA GLU A 57 17.13 10.18 3.18
C GLU A 57 18.57 9.90 3.64
N SER A 58 18.89 10.25 4.89
CA SER A 58 20.19 9.96 5.50
C SER A 58 20.35 8.51 5.97
N GLN A 59 19.27 7.73 6.02
CA GLN A 59 19.34 6.31 6.37
C GLN A 59 19.62 5.46 5.14
N SER A 60 20.29 4.33 5.38
CA SER A 60 20.49 3.31 4.36
C SER A 60 19.15 2.87 3.76
N PRO A 61 19.15 2.49 2.47
CA PRO A 61 17.99 1.88 1.84
C PRO A 61 17.43 0.71 2.67
N PRO A 62 16.12 0.44 2.57
CA PRO A 62 15.53 -0.68 3.29
C PRO A 62 16.16 -2.00 2.86
N GLY A 63 16.71 -2.75 3.82
CA GLY A 63 17.27 -4.07 3.56
C GLY A 63 16.20 -5.11 3.22
N PRO A 64 16.59 -6.29 2.67
CA PRO A 64 15.64 -7.32 2.24
C PRO A 64 14.68 -7.79 3.34
N ILE A 65 15.16 -7.92 4.58
CA ILE A 65 14.34 -8.32 5.74
C ILE A 65 13.23 -7.29 6.01
N THR A 66 13.53 -6.00 5.88
CA THR A 66 12.56 -4.91 6.07
C THR A 66 11.48 -4.98 5.00
N ILE A 67 11.87 -5.22 3.74
CA ILE A 67 10.91 -5.39 2.64
C ILE A 67 10.01 -6.60 2.88
N VAL A 68 10.55 -7.76 3.25
CA VAL A 68 9.76 -8.97 3.54
C VAL A 68 8.75 -8.72 4.67
N LYS A 69 9.18 -8.10 5.77
CA LYS A 69 8.29 -7.70 6.86
C LYS A 69 7.19 -6.75 6.39
N GLY A 70 7.54 -5.84 5.49
CA GLY A 70 6.60 -4.91 4.86
C GLY A 70 5.55 -5.61 4.03
N ILE A 71 5.96 -6.56 3.18
CA ILE A 71 5.06 -7.35 2.32
C ILE A 71 4.08 -8.16 3.16
N ILE A 72 4.56 -8.86 4.20
CA ILE A 72 3.70 -9.65 5.08
C ILE A 72 2.61 -8.77 5.71
N LYS A 73 3.00 -7.61 6.26
CA LYS A 73 2.04 -6.66 6.85
C LYS A 73 1.11 -6.05 5.81
N PHE A 74 1.60 -5.79 4.60
CA PHE A 74 0.80 -5.25 3.51
C PHE A 74 -0.35 -6.19 3.17
N TYR A 75 -0.06 -7.47 2.92
CA TYR A 75 -1.09 -8.46 2.60
C TYR A 75 -2.06 -8.73 3.76
N GLN A 76 -1.59 -8.70 5.00
CA GLN A 76 -2.47 -8.79 6.18
C GLN A 76 -3.48 -7.65 6.23
N GLN A 77 -3.05 -6.40 5.95
CA GLN A 77 -3.94 -5.26 5.93
C GLN A 77 -4.86 -5.25 4.70
N LEU A 78 -4.34 -5.70 3.54
CA LEU A 78 -5.11 -5.81 2.30
C LEU A 78 -6.30 -6.77 2.48
N GLN A 79 -6.08 -7.93 3.09
CA GLN A 79 -7.17 -8.90 3.39
C GLN A 79 -8.28 -8.26 4.22
N GLY A 80 -7.93 -7.48 5.25
CA GLY A 80 -8.92 -6.78 6.07
C GLY A 80 -9.67 -5.70 5.30
N TRP A 81 -8.99 -4.99 4.39
CA TRP A 81 -9.60 -3.99 3.52
C TRP A 81 -10.56 -4.62 2.50
N GLU A 82 -10.17 -5.73 1.87
CA GLU A 82 -11.00 -6.47 0.93
C GLU A 82 -12.27 -7.01 1.61
N LEU A 83 -12.14 -7.61 2.80
CA LEU A 83 -13.28 -8.07 3.59
C LEU A 83 -14.22 -6.90 3.94
N ALA A 84 -13.69 -5.75 4.34
CA ALA A 84 -14.51 -4.57 4.62
C ALA A 84 -15.26 -4.08 3.36
N LEU A 85 -14.60 -4.05 2.21
CA LEU A 85 -15.24 -3.68 0.94
C LEU A 85 -16.34 -4.68 0.55
N GLU A 86 -16.12 -5.97 0.78
CA GLU A 86 -17.13 -7.01 0.54
C GLU A 86 -18.37 -6.79 1.41
N LEU A 87 -18.20 -6.53 2.71
CA LEU A 87 -19.29 -6.26 3.64
C LEU A 87 -20.02 -4.94 3.34
N MET A 88 -19.32 -3.95 2.78
CA MET A 88 -19.89 -2.66 2.40
C MET A 88 -20.64 -2.69 1.07
N LYS A 89 -20.50 -3.77 0.26
CA LYS A 89 -21.36 -3.93 -0.91
C LYS A 89 -22.79 -4.04 -0.40
N PRO A 90 -23.74 -3.22 -0.91
CA PRO A 90 -25.13 -3.32 -0.49
C PRO A 90 -25.56 -4.77 -0.70
N LEU A 91 -26.17 -5.36 0.35
CA LEU A 91 -26.84 -6.66 0.25
C LEU A 91 -27.64 -6.64 -1.06
N LYS A 92 -27.33 -7.57 -1.97
CA LYS A 92 -28.10 -7.72 -3.20
C LYS A 92 -29.58 -7.66 -2.83
N LYS A 93 -30.30 -6.76 -3.50
CA LYS A 93 -31.72 -6.47 -3.28
C LYS A 93 -32.58 -7.62 -3.83
N ASP A 94 -32.29 -8.85 -3.42
CA ASP A 94 -32.79 -10.08 -4.04
C ASP A 94 -33.50 -10.96 -3.01
N VAL A 95 -34.54 -10.46 -2.30
CA VAL A 95 -35.51 -11.36 -1.63
C VAL A 95 -36.94 -10.78 -1.55
N TYR A 96 -37.18 -9.46 -1.60
CA TYR A 96 -38.57 -8.93 -1.58
C TYR A 96 -39.10 -8.67 -3.00
N ARG A 97 -39.26 -9.75 -3.77
CA ARG A 97 -40.22 -9.85 -4.87
C ARG A 97 -41.07 -11.07 -4.59
N GLU A 98 -42.20 -10.83 -3.92
CA GLU A 98 -43.56 -11.32 -4.17
C GLU A 98 -44.46 -10.97 -2.98
#